data_AF-A0A8T7EJ05-F1
#
_entry.id   AF-A0A8T7EJ05-F1
#
_cell.length_a   1.000
_cell.length_b   1.000
_cell.length_c   1.000
_cell.angle_alpha   90.00
_cell.angle_beta   90.00
_cell.angle_gamma   90.00
#
_symmetry.space_group_name_H-M   'P 1'
#
loop_
_entity.id
_entity.type
_entity.pdbx_description
1 polymer ?
#
loop_
_entity_poly.entity_id
_entity_poly.type
_entity_poly.pdbx_seq_one_letter_code
_entity_poly.pdbx_strand_id
1 'polypeptide(L)'
;MFRDSKPFSAGQNFVARSMFPPTPQTMQGVLRTHYLETRGVDFRAYAQRRVDSRILEAVGGPATNDHPADIGALQIDGPFVAKAARGRIERFYPAPLDLLWSSESKRYALLQPSEAQPDFYTEPPFEGWRPLDGGGAGYKELDRWMDQRQFDRYLHGEIAGLGTLTEESSLFTFEERPGLSVDHRTRTNTKSLYYRARFVRPHDDVGLLVHVSPDLFDAGHGPIAIGGESRFGDYTVADVPEIKPAATKGRLRVILLTPAYFSGGVFPRERDWSPWVGGGRLVSYVVGRPQAHQRLGCCT
;
A
#
# COMPACT_ATOMS: atom_id res chain seq x y z
N MET A 1 13.45 -3.06 6.01
CA MET A 1 12.29 -3.46 6.85
C MET A 1 11.25 -2.38 6.76
N PHE A 2 9.98 -2.73 6.55
CA PHE A 2 8.86 -1.78 6.50
C PHE A 2 7.94 -2.03 7.69
N ARG A 3 8.17 -1.33 8.80
CA ARG A 3 7.60 -1.67 10.12
C ARG A 3 6.09 -1.42 10.16
N ASP A 4 5.34 -2.38 10.72
CA ASP A 4 3.94 -2.19 11.11
C ASP A 4 3.82 -1.22 12.32
N SER A 5 2.67 -0.57 12.49
CA SER A 5 2.46 0.55 13.43
C SER A 5 2.25 0.12 14.89
N LYS A 6 2.53 -1.14 15.24
CA LYS A 6 2.35 -1.66 16.60
C LYS A 6 3.40 -1.07 17.55
N PRO A 7 3.00 -0.56 18.74
CA PRO A 7 3.92 0.07 19.67
C PRO A 7 5.01 -0.91 20.12
N PHE A 8 6.24 -0.41 20.12
CA PHE A 8 7.46 -1.13 20.49
C PHE A 8 7.89 -0.69 21.89
N SER A 9 7.24 -1.23 22.92
CA SER A 9 7.69 -1.03 24.31
C SER A 9 8.62 -2.18 24.68
N ALA A 10 9.83 -1.84 25.14
CA ALA A 10 10.81 -2.82 25.60
C ALA A 10 10.20 -3.71 26.70
N GLY A 11 10.27 -5.03 26.54
CA GLY A 11 9.90 -6.01 27.58
C GLY A 11 8.72 -6.94 27.27
N GLN A 12 8.05 -6.83 26.11
CA GLN A 12 7.13 -7.90 25.67
C GLN A 12 7.66 -8.64 24.44
N ASN A 13 7.30 -9.92 24.32
CA ASN A 13 7.64 -10.81 23.22
C ASN A 13 6.99 -10.29 21.91
N PHE A 14 7.64 -9.35 21.23
CA PHE A 14 7.11 -8.76 20.01
C PHE A 14 7.83 -9.29 18.76
N VAL A 15 7.05 -9.85 17.83
CA VAL A 15 7.48 -10.12 16.46
C VAL A 15 7.18 -8.87 15.64
N ALA A 16 8.22 -8.15 15.23
CA ALA A 16 8.06 -7.00 14.34
C ALA A 16 7.86 -7.52 12.91
N ARG A 17 6.65 -7.36 12.36
CA ARG A 17 6.31 -7.83 11.01
C ARG A 17 6.53 -6.72 10.00
N SER A 18 7.25 -7.01 8.91
CA SER A 18 7.25 -6.10 7.76
C SER A 18 5.92 -6.20 7.00
N MET A 19 5.40 -5.05 6.58
CA MET A 19 4.30 -4.95 5.62
C MET A 19 4.90 -4.79 4.21
N PHE A 20 4.42 -5.57 3.23
CA PHE A 20 4.85 -5.45 1.84
C PHE A 20 3.67 -5.60 0.89
N PRO A 21 3.53 -4.74 -0.13
CA PRO A 21 4.32 -3.53 -0.38
C PRO A 21 4.22 -2.53 0.79
N PRO A 22 5.20 -1.63 0.96
CA PRO A 22 5.12 -0.61 2.00
C PRO A 22 3.94 0.33 1.77
N THR A 23 3.57 1.09 2.79
CA THR A 23 2.50 2.09 2.64
C THR A 23 2.94 3.23 1.71
N PRO A 24 2.00 3.89 1.00
CA PRO A 24 2.31 5.10 0.23
C PRO A 24 3.03 6.16 1.08
N GLN A 25 2.64 6.31 2.34
CA GLN A 25 3.31 7.25 3.26
C GLN A 25 4.79 6.91 3.50
N THR A 26 5.13 5.61 3.55
CA THR A 26 6.53 5.19 3.68
C THR A 26 7.31 5.60 2.43
N MET A 27 6.74 5.41 1.24
CA MET A 27 7.38 5.81 -0.02
C MET A 27 7.46 7.32 -0.19
N GLN A 28 6.46 8.08 0.28
CA GLN A 28 6.53 9.52 0.42
C GLN A 28 7.77 9.92 1.22
N GLY A 29 7.99 9.35 2.41
CA GLY A 29 9.18 9.64 3.23
C GLY A 29 10.49 9.32 2.51
N VAL A 30 10.57 8.16 1.85
CA VAL A 30 11.74 7.72 1.07
C VAL A 30 12.06 8.71 -0.04
N LEU A 31 11.07 9.05 -0.87
CA LEU A 31 11.24 9.95 -2.01
C LEU A 31 11.57 11.38 -1.57
N ARG A 32 10.91 11.89 -0.52
CA ARG A 32 11.23 13.22 0.07
C ARG A 32 12.67 13.25 0.58
N THR A 33 13.10 12.22 1.30
CA THR A 33 14.46 12.15 1.86
C THR A 33 15.48 12.11 0.73
N HIS A 34 15.26 11.25 -0.27
CA HIS A 34 16.13 11.14 -1.43
C HIS A 34 16.23 12.46 -2.22
N TYR A 35 15.12 13.17 -2.40
CA TYR A 35 15.10 14.48 -3.05
C TYR A 35 15.95 15.52 -2.31
N LEU A 36 15.92 15.52 -0.97
CA LEU A 36 16.72 16.42 -0.14
C LEU A 36 18.21 16.05 -0.17
N GLU A 37 18.54 14.76 -0.07
CA GLU A 37 19.92 14.25 -0.08
C GLU A 37 20.63 14.53 -1.39
N THR A 38 19.98 14.24 -2.52
CA THR A 38 20.55 14.46 -3.87
C THR A 38 20.83 15.93 -4.17
N ARG A 39 20.15 16.85 -3.47
CA ARG A 39 20.35 18.31 -3.59
C ARG A 39 21.22 18.89 -2.48
N GLY A 40 21.80 18.06 -1.62
CA GLY A 40 22.70 18.50 -0.54
C GLY A 40 22.01 19.41 0.49
N VAL A 41 20.70 19.25 0.70
CA VAL A 41 19.95 20.08 1.64
C VAL A 41 20.35 19.75 3.08
N ASP A 42 20.66 20.77 3.88
CA ASP A 42 20.88 20.61 5.32
C ASP A 42 19.54 20.31 6.04
N PHE A 43 19.43 19.10 6.60
CA PHE A 43 18.26 18.66 7.34
C PHE A 43 17.90 19.53 8.55
N ARG A 44 18.88 20.17 9.21
CA ARG A 44 18.61 21.09 10.32
C ARG A 44 17.96 22.37 9.81
N ALA A 45 18.45 22.89 8.68
CA ALA A 45 17.85 24.04 8.04
C ALA A 45 16.44 23.71 7.53
N TYR A 46 16.24 22.54 6.90
CA TYR A 46 14.93 22.05 6.45
C TYR A 46 13.94 21.86 7.61
N ALA A 47 14.38 21.30 8.75
CA ALA A 47 13.56 21.14 9.96
C ALA A 47 13.04 22.48 10.50
N GLN A 48 13.77 23.56 10.24
CA GLN A 48 13.41 24.92 10.64
C GLN A 48 12.79 25.72 9.49
N ARG A 49 12.48 25.06 8.35
CA ARG A 49 11.99 25.67 7.10
C ARG A 49 12.89 26.81 6.57
N ARG A 50 14.19 26.76 6.85
CA ARG A 50 15.22 27.72 6.39
C ARG A 50 15.98 27.20 5.17
N VAL A 51 15.23 26.82 4.14
CA VAL A 51 15.75 26.34 2.86
C VAL A 51 15.09 27.13 1.73
N ASP A 52 15.59 26.95 0.50
CA ASP A 52 14.95 27.52 -0.69
C ASP A 52 13.46 27.14 -0.73
N SER A 53 12.58 28.11 -1.03
CA SER A 53 11.13 27.89 -1.06
C SER A 53 10.74 26.80 -2.06
N ARG A 54 11.51 26.65 -3.15
CA ARG A 54 11.31 25.60 -4.16
C ARG A 54 11.44 24.19 -3.59
N ILE A 55 12.26 23.99 -2.55
CA ILE A 55 12.36 22.70 -1.85
C ILE A 55 11.08 22.43 -1.07
N LEU A 56 10.55 23.43 -0.36
CA LEU A 56 9.32 23.30 0.41
C LEU A 56 8.09 23.15 -0.51
N GLU A 57 8.06 23.84 -1.64
CA GLU A 57 7.02 23.68 -2.66
C GLU A 57 7.07 22.27 -3.27
N ALA A 58 8.27 21.74 -3.53
CA ALA A 58 8.44 20.41 -4.14
C ALA A 58 8.04 19.26 -3.20
N VAL A 59 8.64 19.20 -2.01
CA VAL A 59 8.53 18.05 -1.11
C VAL A 59 7.89 18.37 0.24
N GLY A 60 7.35 19.57 0.38
CA GLY A 60 6.70 20.03 1.61
C GLY A 60 7.67 20.39 2.72
N GLY A 61 7.13 20.79 3.87
CA GLY A 61 7.92 21.04 5.07
C GLY A 61 7.37 20.38 6.33
N PRO A 62 8.20 20.21 7.36
CA PRO A 62 7.75 19.74 8.67
C PRO A 62 6.92 20.81 9.39
N ALA A 63 6.21 20.38 10.44
CA ALA A 63 5.49 21.29 11.32
C ALA A 63 6.48 22.12 12.15
N THR A 64 6.18 23.41 12.27
CA THR A 64 6.81 24.38 13.17
C THR A 64 5.71 25.09 13.97
N ASN A 65 6.10 25.96 14.90
CA ASN A 65 5.13 26.75 15.68
C ASN A 65 4.18 27.57 14.77
N ASP A 66 4.69 28.04 13.62
CA ASP A 66 3.97 28.96 12.73
C ASP A 66 3.38 28.27 11.50
N HIS A 67 3.75 27.00 11.24
CA HIS A 67 3.36 26.29 10.02
C HIS A 67 3.02 24.82 10.32
N PRO A 68 1.85 24.30 9.92
CA PRO A 68 1.58 22.86 10.00
C PRO A 68 2.48 22.09 9.02
N ALA A 69 2.65 20.78 9.29
CA ALA A 69 3.34 19.89 8.36
C ALA A 69 2.56 19.77 7.04
N ASP A 70 3.29 19.69 5.93
CA ASP A 70 2.72 19.58 4.61
C ASP A 70 3.53 18.63 3.71
N ILE A 71 2.94 18.26 2.56
CA ILE A 71 3.51 17.30 1.60
C ILE A 71 4.03 17.96 0.32
N GLY A 72 3.91 19.29 0.19
CA GLY A 72 4.25 20.02 -1.02
C GLY A 72 3.49 19.53 -2.25
N ALA A 73 4.13 19.66 -3.41
CA ALA A 73 3.62 19.25 -4.72
C ALA A 73 3.87 17.77 -5.04
N LEU A 74 4.68 17.06 -4.25
CA LEU A 74 4.97 15.63 -4.46
C LEU A 74 3.71 14.79 -4.26
N GLN A 75 3.12 14.37 -5.37
CA GLN A 75 2.09 13.33 -5.40
C GLN A 75 2.71 12.02 -5.84
N ILE A 76 2.19 10.93 -5.29
CA ILE A 76 2.62 9.58 -5.66
C ILE A 76 1.41 8.68 -5.90
N ASP A 77 1.56 7.70 -6.80
CA ASP A 77 0.66 6.58 -6.97
C ASP A 77 1.44 5.26 -6.80
N GLY A 78 0.83 4.31 -6.09
CA GLY A 78 1.49 3.12 -5.53
C GLY A 78 1.95 3.29 -4.08
N PRO A 79 2.89 2.46 -3.59
CA PRO A 79 3.73 1.54 -4.36
C PRO A 79 3.01 0.28 -4.84
N PHE A 80 3.44 -0.20 -6.00
CA PHE A 80 3.04 -1.49 -6.56
C PHE A 80 4.21 -2.45 -6.56
N VAL A 81 3.94 -3.75 -6.37
CA VAL A 81 4.95 -4.77 -6.65
C VAL A 81 5.12 -4.84 -8.16
N ALA A 82 6.36 -4.82 -8.63
CA ALA A 82 6.65 -4.90 -10.06
C ALA A 82 7.84 -5.78 -10.34
N LYS A 83 7.83 -6.44 -11.50
CA LYS A 83 8.88 -7.32 -11.97
C LYS A 83 9.56 -6.71 -13.20
N ALA A 84 10.88 -6.61 -13.17
CA ALA A 84 11.67 -6.16 -14.30
C ALA A 84 12.16 -7.37 -15.10
N ALA A 85 11.55 -7.65 -16.26
CA ALA A 85 11.93 -8.76 -17.12
C ALA A 85 12.10 -8.30 -18.56
N ARG A 86 13.25 -8.65 -19.18
CA ARG A 86 13.54 -8.38 -20.61
C ARG A 86 13.34 -6.91 -21.02
N GLY A 87 13.75 -5.97 -20.17
CA GLY A 87 13.62 -4.53 -20.43
C GLY A 87 12.19 -3.99 -20.28
N ARG A 88 11.26 -4.77 -19.73
CA ARG A 88 9.90 -4.34 -19.40
C ARG A 88 9.67 -4.41 -17.89
N ILE A 89 8.95 -3.43 -17.37
CA ILE A 89 8.48 -3.42 -15.99
C ILE A 89 7.01 -3.84 -16.00
N GLU A 90 6.73 -5.00 -15.43
CA GLU A 90 5.39 -5.54 -15.30
C GLU A 90 4.88 -5.34 -13.87
N ARG A 91 3.76 -4.64 -13.74
CA ARG A 91 3.13 -4.37 -12.44
C ARG A 91 2.26 -5.56 -12.02
N PHE A 92 2.27 -5.86 -10.73
CA PHE A 92 1.44 -6.88 -10.10
C PHE A 92 0.49 -6.28 -9.07
N TYR A 93 -0.71 -6.85 -8.99
CA TYR A 93 -1.79 -6.44 -8.08
C TYR A 93 -2.19 -7.60 -7.18
N PRO A 94 -2.49 -7.37 -5.89
CA PRO A 94 -3.11 -8.42 -5.08
C PRO A 94 -4.48 -8.77 -5.66
N ALA A 95 -4.85 -10.05 -5.62
CA ALA A 95 -6.17 -10.49 -6.02
C ALA A 95 -7.24 -9.75 -5.20
N PRO A 96 -8.20 -9.06 -5.85
CA PRO A 96 -9.26 -8.36 -5.14
C PRO A 96 -10.10 -9.31 -4.28
N LEU A 97 -10.56 -8.83 -3.13
CA LEU A 97 -11.28 -9.65 -2.15
C LEU A 97 -12.66 -10.15 -2.63
N ASP A 98 -13.21 -9.52 -3.66
CA ASP A 98 -14.43 -9.98 -4.31
C ASP A 98 -14.19 -11.09 -5.33
N LEU A 99 -12.93 -11.42 -5.65
CA LEU A 99 -12.58 -12.59 -6.47
C LEU A 99 -12.32 -13.80 -5.58
N LEU A 100 -13.13 -14.83 -5.78
CA LEU A 100 -13.06 -16.08 -5.03
C LEU A 100 -12.61 -17.22 -5.92
N TRP A 101 -11.98 -18.23 -5.33
CA TRP A 101 -11.58 -19.46 -5.99
C TRP A 101 -12.09 -20.71 -5.27
N SER A 102 -12.56 -21.68 -6.05
CA SER A 102 -12.91 -23.01 -5.56
C SER A 102 -11.90 -24.05 -6.06
N SER A 103 -11.21 -24.71 -5.13
CA SER A 103 -10.27 -25.79 -5.47
C SER A 103 -10.96 -27.04 -6.02
N GLU A 104 -12.22 -27.27 -5.61
CA GLU A 104 -13.03 -28.42 -6.04
C GLU A 104 -13.50 -28.25 -7.48
N SER A 105 -14.12 -27.11 -7.79
CA SER A 105 -14.63 -26.83 -9.13
C SER A 105 -13.58 -26.27 -10.08
N LYS A 106 -12.42 -25.86 -9.56
CA LYS A 106 -11.33 -25.19 -10.29
C LYS A 106 -11.82 -23.97 -11.07
N ARG A 107 -12.66 -23.15 -10.43
CA ARG A 107 -13.29 -21.97 -11.04
C ARG A 107 -13.18 -20.76 -10.14
N TYR A 108 -13.12 -19.60 -10.79
CA TYR A 108 -13.30 -18.30 -10.16
C TYR A 108 -14.77 -17.95 -10.03
N ALA A 109 -15.12 -17.21 -8.98
CA ALA A 109 -16.39 -16.53 -8.82
C ALA A 109 -16.16 -15.08 -8.38
N LEU A 110 -17.11 -14.20 -8.70
CA LEU A 110 -17.11 -12.82 -8.20
C LEU A 110 -18.25 -12.65 -7.20
N LEU A 111 -17.95 -11.95 -6.11
CA LEU A 111 -18.98 -11.36 -5.26
C LEU A 111 -19.67 -10.22 -6.01
N GLN A 112 -21.00 -10.21 -5.99
CA GLN A 112 -21.84 -9.21 -6.62
C GLN A 112 -22.98 -8.79 -5.69
N PRO A 113 -23.43 -7.53 -5.73
CA PRO A 113 -24.60 -7.10 -4.97
C PRO A 113 -25.82 -7.94 -5.34
N SER A 114 -26.41 -8.63 -4.37
CA SER A 114 -27.60 -9.44 -4.59
C SER A 114 -28.79 -8.57 -4.98
N GLU A 115 -29.57 -9.04 -5.95
CA GLU A 115 -30.88 -8.47 -6.28
C GLU A 115 -32.01 -9.09 -5.44
N ALA A 116 -31.74 -10.22 -4.78
CA ALA A 116 -32.70 -10.91 -3.93
C ALA A 116 -32.80 -10.24 -2.56
N GLN A 117 -33.99 -10.32 -1.95
CA GLN A 117 -34.16 -9.92 -0.57
C GLN A 117 -33.39 -10.92 0.32
N PRO A 118 -32.57 -10.45 1.29
CA PRO A 118 -31.88 -11.35 2.21
C PRO A 118 -32.90 -12.19 2.99
N ASP A 119 -32.61 -13.48 3.16
CA ASP A 119 -33.41 -14.41 3.98
C ASP A 119 -32.99 -14.42 5.46
N PHE A 120 -32.14 -13.47 5.85
CA PHE A 120 -31.65 -13.27 7.20
C PHE A 120 -31.90 -11.84 7.68
N TYR A 121 -31.97 -11.67 9.00
CA TYR A 121 -32.14 -10.36 9.63
C TYR A 121 -30.80 -9.78 10.03
N THR A 122 -30.56 -8.52 9.64
CA THR A 122 -29.38 -7.75 10.04
C THR A 122 -29.70 -6.25 10.01
N GLU A 123 -28.88 -5.45 10.69
CA GLU A 123 -28.94 -3.99 10.57
C GLU A 123 -28.12 -3.55 9.35
N PRO A 124 -28.72 -2.91 8.34
CA PRO A 124 -27.98 -2.50 7.15
C PRO A 124 -26.97 -1.39 7.48
N PRO A 125 -25.73 -1.45 6.98
CA PRO A 125 -24.69 -0.46 7.26
C PRO A 125 -24.98 0.92 6.63
N PHE A 126 -25.88 0.97 5.64
CA PHE A 126 -26.39 2.18 5.00
C PHE A 126 -27.70 1.91 4.24
N GLU A 127 -28.41 2.99 3.90
CA GLU A 127 -29.59 2.95 3.06
C GLU A 127 -29.30 2.39 1.67
N GLY A 128 -30.13 1.45 1.22
CA GLY A 128 -29.97 0.81 -0.08
C GLY A 128 -28.79 -0.16 -0.17
N TRP A 129 -28.21 -0.57 0.98
CA TRP A 129 -27.24 -1.65 1.07
C TRP A 129 -27.83 -2.96 0.54
N ARG A 130 -26.99 -3.71 -0.18
CA ARG A 130 -27.28 -5.05 -0.69
C ARG A 130 -26.19 -6.00 -0.22
N PRO A 131 -26.54 -7.17 0.34
CA PRO A 131 -25.54 -8.17 0.67
C PRO A 131 -24.85 -8.63 -0.62
N LEU A 132 -23.60 -9.06 -0.47
CA LEU A 132 -22.85 -9.64 -1.56
C LEU A 132 -23.15 -11.13 -1.65
N ASP A 133 -23.40 -11.61 -2.86
CA ASP A 133 -23.58 -13.01 -3.18
C ASP A 133 -22.58 -13.42 -4.27
N GLY A 134 -22.23 -14.70 -4.31
CA GLY A 134 -21.25 -15.27 -5.21
C GLY A 134 -20.30 -16.21 -4.48
N GLY A 135 -19.95 -17.32 -5.12
CA GLY A 135 -19.02 -18.30 -4.58
C GLY A 135 -19.50 -18.94 -3.28
N GLY A 136 -20.47 -19.86 -3.39
CA GLY A 136 -21.02 -20.61 -2.25
C GLY A 136 -20.01 -21.54 -1.55
N ALA A 137 -20.51 -22.62 -0.94
CA ALA A 137 -19.64 -23.56 -0.22
C ALA A 137 -18.44 -24.01 -1.08
N GLY A 138 -17.24 -23.94 -0.50
CA GLY A 138 -15.99 -24.33 -1.17
C GLY A 138 -15.24 -23.21 -1.89
N TYR A 139 -15.77 -22.00 -1.98
CA TYR A 139 -15.05 -20.83 -2.47
C TYR A 139 -14.32 -20.09 -1.33
N LYS A 140 -13.12 -19.57 -1.62
CA LYS A 140 -12.28 -18.85 -0.66
C LYS A 140 -11.64 -17.62 -1.30
N GLU A 141 -11.31 -16.64 -0.46
CA GLU A 141 -10.44 -15.52 -0.82
C GLU A 141 -9.07 -16.02 -1.30
N LEU A 142 -8.47 -15.26 -2.23
CA LEU A 142 -7.20 -15.61 -2.87
C LEU A 142 -6.04 -14.83 -2.23
N ASP A 143 -5.04 -15.56 -1.74
CA ASP A 143 -3.73 -15.00 -1.39
C ASP A 143 -2.77 -15.15 -2.59
N ARG A 144 -3.06 -14.42 -3.66
CA ARG A 144 -2.39 -14.50 -4.97
C ARG A 144 -2.30 -13.12 -5.63
N TRP A 145 -1.44 -13.03 -6.63
CA TRP A 145 -1.14 -11.81 -7.37
C TRP A 145 -1.56 -11.93 -8.84
N MET A 146 -2.01 -10.83 -9.42
CA MET A 146 -2.40 -10.70 -10.83
C MET A 146 -1.36 -9.88 -11.58
N ASP A 147 -0.99 -10.34 -12.76
CA ASP A 147 -0.31 -9.49 -13.75
C ASP A 147 -1.27 -8.40 -14.30
N GLN A 148 -0.74 -7.42 -15.04
CA GLN A 148 -1.54 -6.34 -15.61
C GLN A 148 -2.70 -6.86 -16.49
N ARG A 149 -2.43 -7.85 -17.34
CA ARG A 149 -3.44 -8.42 -18.25
C ARG A 149 -4.55 -9.12 -17.47
N GLN A 150 -4.22 -9.89 -16.44
CA GLN A 150 -5.18 -10.56 -15.56
C GLN A 150 -6.03 -9.52 -14.82
N PHE A 151 -5.41 -8.47 -14.29
CA PHE A 151 -6.12 -7.40 -13.61
C PHE A 151 -7.09 -6.67 -14.55
N ASP A 152 -6.66 -6.34 -15.77
CA ASP A 152 -7.53 -5.74 -16.78
C ASP A 152 -8.72 -6.64 -17.13
N ARG A 153 -8.50 -7.95 -17.33
CA ARG A 153 -9.60 -8.91 -17.57
C ARG A 153 -10.57 -8.95 -16.40
N TYR A 154 -10.07 -8.94 -15.16
CA TYR A 154 -10.89 -8.89 -13.96
C TYR A 154 -11.73 -7.59 -13.88
N LEU A 155 -11.15 -6.43 -14.25
CA LEU A 155 -11.87 -5.16 -14.29
C LEU A 155 -13.05 -5.18 -15.28
N HIS A 156 -12.92 -5.93 -16.37
CA HIS A 156 -13.98 -6.14 -17.35
C HIS A 156 -14.94 -7.29 -16.98
N GLY A 157 -14.75 -7.93 -15.82
CA GLY A 157 -15.57 -9.06 -15.37
C GLY A 157 -15.25 -10.40 -16.06
N GLU A 158 -14.18 -10.47 -16.85
CA GLU A 158 -13.81 -11.65 -17.65
C GLU A 158 -13.03 -12.69 -16.83
N ILE A 159 -13.61 -13.20 -15.74
CA ILE A 159 -12.90 -14.05 -14.77
C ILE A 159 -12.58 -15.47 -15.25
N ALA A 160 -13.31 -15.99 -16.25
CA ALA A 160 -13.14 -17.37 -16.72
C ALA A 160 -11.77 -17.62 -17.38
N GLY A 161 -11.12 -16.57 -17.89
CA GLY A 161 -9.82 -16.65 -18.58
C GLY A 161 -8.65 -16.09 -17.78
N LEU A 162 -8.76 -15.95 -16.46
CA LEU A 162 -7.64 -15.45 -15.63
C LEU A 162 -6.47 -16.45 -15.56
N GLY A 163 -6.72 -17.73 -15.81
CA GLY A 163 -5.71 -18.78 -15.67
C GLY A 163 -5.24 -18.91 -14.21
N THR A 164 -4.02 -19.38 -14.00
CA THR A 164 -3.41 -19.45 -12.66
C THR A 164 -2.84 -18.10 -12.28
N LEU A 165 -3.23 -17.59 -11.12
CA LEU A 165 -2.65 -16.37 -10.55
C LEU A 165 -1.27 -16.63 -9.94
N THR A 166 -0.45 -15.60 -9.88
CA THR A 166 0.93 -15.63 -9.39
C THR A 166 0.98 -15.87 -7.88
N GLU A 167 1.86 -16.76 -7.42
CA GLU A 167 2.07 -17.00 -6.00
C GLU A 167 2.89 -15.88 -5.35
N GLU A 168 2.54 -15.49 -4.12
CA GLU A 168 3.29 -14.48 -3.36
C GLU A 168 4.80 -14.83 -3.29
N SER A 169 5.10 -16.09 -2.98
CA SER A 169 6.47 -16.63 -2.85
C SER A 169 7.30 -16.51 -4.13
N SER A 170 6.66 -16.35 -5.29
CA SER A 170 7.35 -16.13 -6.57
C SER A 170 7.71 -14.66 -6.82
N LEU A 171 7.17 -13.74 -6.01
CA LEU A 171 7.48 -12.31 -6.04
C LEU A 171 8.39 -11.91 -4.89
N PHE A 172 8.07 -12.33 -3.68
CA PHE A 172 8.87 -12.04 -2.49
C PHE A 172 8.65 -13.10 -1.41
N THR A 173 9.60 -13.19 -0.50
CA THR A 173 9.49 -14.04 0.69
C THR A 173 9.72 -13.22 1.95
N PHE A 174 9.44 -13.82 3.10
CA PHE A 174 9.73 -13.20 4.38
C PHE A 174 10.81 -13.96 5.12
N GLU A 175 11.86 -13.26 5.54
CA GLU A 175 12.95 -13.80 6.36
C GLU A 175 12.79 -13.38 7.81
N GLU A 176 12.81 -14.33 8.74
CA GLU A 176 12.87 -14.02 10.16
C GLU A 176 14.31 -13.96 10.62
N ARG A 177 14.71 -12.84 11.24
CA ARG A 177 16.03 -12.68 11.85
C ARG A 177 15.86 -12.44 13.36
N PRO A 178 16.49 -13.26 14.22
CA PRO A 178 16.54 -12.98 15.64
C PRO A 178 17.54 -11.86 15.92
N GLY A 179 17.13 -10.86 16.69
CA GLY A 179 17.99 -9.80 17.18
C GLY A 179 18.24 -9.95 18.68
N LEU A 180 19.49 -9.71 19.09
CA LEU A 180 19.89 -9.58 20.48
C LEU A 180 20.26 -8.11 20.72
N SER A 181 19.56 -7.45 21.65
CA SER A 181 20.00 -6.13 22.11
C SER A 181 21.15 -6.30 23.09
N VAL A 182 22.33 -5.77 22.75
CA VAL A 182 23.52 -5.78 23.62
C VAL A 182 23.59 -4.46 24.38
N ASP A 183 23.73 -4.51 25.71
CA ASP A 183 24.06 -3.31 26.49
C ASP A 183 25.52 -2.93 26.23
N HIS A 184 25.71 -1.81 25.52
CA HIS A 184 27.02 -1.27 25.15
C HIS A 184 27.89 -0.91 26.37
N ARG A 185 27.30 -0.76 27.57
CA ARG A 185 28.01 -0.39 28.80
C ARG A 185 28.61 -1.60 29.53
N THR A 186 28.01 -2.78 29.39
CA THR A 186 28.37 -3.96 30.18
C THR A 186 28.89 -5.13 29.34
N ARG A 187 28.84 -5.03 27.99
CA ARG A 187 29.21 -6.11 27.04
C ARG A 187 28.59 -7.48 27.40
N THR A 188 27.50 -7.47 28.15
CA THR A 188 26.79 -8.66 28.59
C THR A 188 25.40 -8.66 27.96
N ASN A 189 24.92 -9.86 27.64
CA ASN A 189 23.57 -10.04 27.12
C ASN A 189 22.57 -9.57 28.18
N THR A 190 21.84 -8.49 27.93
CA THR A 190 20.74 -8.09 28.80
C THR A 190 19.67 -9.18 28.69
N LYS A 191 19.49 -9.96 29.77
CA LYS A 191 18.40 -10.94 29.90
C LYS A 191 17.05 -10.22 29.84
N SER A 192 16.54 -9.88 28.64
CA SER A 192 15.11 -9.55 28.44
C SER A 192 14.66 -9.14 27.03
N LEU A 193 15.49 -9.03 25.99
CA LEU A 193 15.02 -8.55 24.68
C LEU A 193 15.43 -9.44 23.52
N TYR A 194 14.84 -10.63 23.45
CA TYR A 194 14.79 -11.41 22.22
C TYR A 194 13.70 -10.81 21.32
N TYR A 195 14.08 -10.12 20.24
CA TYR A 195 13.12 -9.67 19.24
C TYR A 195 13.30 -10.47 17.95
N ARG A 196 12.19 -10.83 17.31
CA ARG A 196 12.21 -11.42 15.96
C ARG A 196 11.71 -10.36 15.00
N ALA A 197 12.57 -9.93 14.08
CA ALA A 197 12.19 -9.05 13.00
C ALA A 197 11.96 -9.88 11.73
N ARG A 198 10.80 -9.70 11.11
CA ARG A 198 10.44 -10.32 9.83
C ARG A 198 10.72 -9.32 8.71
N PHE A 199 11.74 -9.59 7.91
CA PHE A 199 12.16 -8.80 6.76
C PHE A 199 11.48 -9.33 5.50
N VAL A 200 11.27 -8.45 4.52
CA VAL A 200 10.83 -8.86 3.18
C VAL A 200 12.07 -9.01 2.32
N ARG A 201 12.10 -10.08 1.53
CA ARG A 201 13.11 -10.36 0.52
C ARG A 201 12.42 -10.53 -0.84
N PRO A 202 12.32 -9.47 -1.64
CA PRO A 202 11.94 -9.59 -3.04
C PRO A 202 12.90 -10.53 -3.79
N HIS A 203 12.42 -11.20 -4.84
CA HIS A 203 13.31 -11.85 -5.80
C HIS A 203 14.13 -10.81 -6.57
N ASP A 204 15.25 -11.23 -7.16
CA ASP A 204 16.23 -10.31 -7.76
C ASP A 204 15.65 -9.41 -8.86
N ASP A 205 14.62 -9.88 -9.55
CA ASP A 205 13.91 -9.15 -10.60
C ASP A 205 12.63 -8.45 -10.12
N VAL A 206 12.38 -8.41 -8.81
CA VAL A 206 11.18 -7.83 -8.20
C VAL A 206 11.53 -6.59 -7.37
N GLY A 207 10.81 -5.51 -7.61
CA GLY A 207 10.96 -4.25 -6.91
C GLY A 207 9.62 -3.58 -6.62
N LEU A 208 9.70 -2.29 -6.27
CA LEU A 208 8.55 -1.43 -6.08
C LEU A 208 8.47 -0.43 -7.23
N LEU A 209 7.30 -0.34 -7.85
CA LEU A 209 6.98 0.69 -8.83
C LEU A 209 6.15 1.77 -8.15
N VAL A 210 6.63 3.01 -8.23
CA VAL A 210 5.96 4.20 -7.70
C VAL A 210 5.89 5.22 -8.82
N HIS A 211 4.68 5.68 -9.14
CA HIS A 211 4.52 6.86 -9.98
C HIS A 211 4.67 8.08 -9.11
N VAL A 212 5.35 9.09 -9.63
CA VAL A 212 5.61 10.35 -8.93
C VAL A 212 5.21 11.49 -9.85
N SER A 213 4.80 12.63 -9.27
CA SER A 213 4.55 13.83 -10.06
C SER A 213 5.76 14.12 -10.98
N PRO A 214 5.53 14.44 -12.26
CA PRO A 214 6.61 14.80 -13.19
C PRO A 214 7.50 15.93 -12.64
N ASP A 215 8.75 15.98 -13.11
CA ASP A 215 9.72 17.07 -12.89
C ASP A 215 10.37 17.16 -11.49
N LEU A 216 10.01 16.30 -10.53
CA LEU A 216 10.66 16.26 -9.21
C LEU A 216 11.99 15.46 -9.21
N PHE A 217 12.07 14.42 -10.04
CA PHE A 217 13.22 13.52 -10.10
C PHE A 217 13.78 13.51 -11.52
N ASP A 218 15.09 13.74 -11.64
CA ASP A 218 15.78 13.65 -12.92
C ASP A 218 15.78 12.20 -13.43
N ALA A 219 15.76 12.03 -14.76
CA ALA A 219 15.94 10.72 -15.36
C ALA A 219 17.28 10.12 -14.91
N GLY A 220 17.27 8.85 -14.49
CA GLY A 220 18.49 8.23 -14.01
C GLY A 220 18.27 6.93 -13.27
N HIS A 221 19.38 6.44 -12.71
CA HIS A 221 19.42 5.32 -11.80
C HIS A 221 20.42 5.64 -10.69
N GLY A 222 20.27 5.01 -9.53
CA GLY A 222 21.21 5.20 -8.43
C GLY A 222 20.75 4.52 -7.15
N PRO A 223 21.56 4.62 -6.09
CA PRO A 223 21.18 4.11 -4.78
C PRO A 223 20.09 5.00 -4.15
N ILE A 224 19.16 4.37 -3.44
CA ILE A 224 18.14 5.02 -2.63
C ILE A 224 18.03 4.33 -1.27
N ALA A 225 18.00 5.12 -0.21
CA ALA A 225 17.72 4.60 1.14
C ALA A 225 16.23 4.23 1.23
N ILE A 226 15.90 2.99 1.58
CA ILE A 226 14.52 2.50 1.62
C ILE A 226 14.24 1.63 2.85
N GLY A 227 13.32 2.11 3.70
CA GLY A 227 12.90 1.44 4.94
C GLY A 227 13.81 1.73 6.14
N GLY A 228 13.59 1.01 7.25
CA GLY A 228 14.39 1.14 8.47
C GLY A 228 15.68 0.30 8.45
N GLU A 229 16.59 0.59 9.40
CA GLU A 229 17.87 -0.11 9.63
C GLU A 229 18.91 0.01 8.49
N SER A 230 19.08 1.22 7.93
CA SER A 230 20.11 1.52 6.91
C SER A 230 20.06 0.58 5.70
N ARG A 231 18.85 0.23 5.25
CA ARG A 231 18.65 -0.57 4.05
C ARG A 231 18.62 0.34 2.83
N PHE A 232 19.27 -0.12 1.76
CA PHE A 232 19.34 0.56 0.48
C PHE A 232 18.80 -0.36 -0.61
N GLY A 233 18.29 0.25 -1.67
CA GLY A 233 18.03 -0.40 -2.93
C GLY A 233 18.55 0.48 -4.06
N ASP A 234 18.48 -0.03 -5.28
CA ASP A 234 18.70 0.77 -6.47
C ASP A 234 17.36 1.22 -7.04
N TYR A 235 17.30 2.44 -7.55
CA TYR A 235 16.16 2.93 -8.32
C TYR A 235 16.54 3.13 -9.77
N THR A 236 15.55 3.12 -10.64
CA THR A 236 15.65 3.55 -12.03
C THR A 236 14.37 4.27 -12.40
N VAL A 237 14.50 5.46 -12.97
CA VAL A 237 13.37 6.19 -13.55
C VAL A 237 13.05 5.54 -14.89
N ALA A 238 11.81 5.06 -15.01
CA ALA A 238 11.32 4.38 -16.21
C ALA A 238 9.98 4.95 -16.63
N ASP A 239 9.75 5.00 -17.94
CA ASP A 239 8.46 5.36 -18.51
C ASP A 239 7.53 4.15 -18.46
N VAL A 240 6.71 4.09 -17.40
CA VAL A 240 5.71 3.04 -17.20
C VAL A 240 4.33 3.69 -17.23
N PRO A 241 3.36 3.18 -18.00
CA PRO A 241 2.03 3.77 -18.07
C PRO A 241 1.35 3.88 -16.69
N GLU A 242 0.80 5.06 -16.43
CA GLU A 242 -0.08 5.33 -15.29
C GLU A 242 -1.37 4.50 -15.34
N ILE A 243 -1.98 4.28 -14.17
CA ILE A 243 -3.31 3.67 -14.10
C ILE A 243 -4.34 4.78 -14.29
N LYS A 244 -5.05 4.76 -15.41
CA LYS A 244 -6.15 5.70 -15.68
C LYS A 244 -7.48 5.05 -15.33
N PRO A 245 -8.30 5.65 -14.45
CA PRO A 245 -9.64 5.14 -14.20
C PRO A 245 -10.47 5.20 -15.49
N ALA A 246 -11.20 4.12 -15.79
CA ALA A 246 -12.10 4.10 -16.93
C ALA A 246 -13.35 4.93 -16.62
N ALA A 247 -13.64 5.93 -17.46
CA ALA A 247 -14.90 6.67 -17.37
C ALA A 247 -16.05 5.75 -17.79
N THR A 248 -17.00 5.51 -16.90
CA THR A 248 -18.17 4.65 -17.17
C THR A 248 -19.44 5.25 -16.56
N LYS A 249 -20.59 4.86 -17.13
CA LYS A 249 -21.92 5.20 -16.60
C LYS A 249 -22.60 3.93 -16.08
N GLY A 250 -23.31 4.05 -14.96
CA GLY A 250 -24.06 2.95 -14.37
C GLY A 250 -23.37 2.34 -13.15
N ARG A 251 -23.35 1.00 -13.06
CA ARG A 251 -22.69 0.29 -11.95
C ARG A 251 -21.18 0.27 -12.18
N LEU A 252 -20.46 0.72 -11.18
CA LEU A 252 -19.00 0.74 -11.16
C LEU A 252 -18.50 -0.03 -9.95
N ARG A 253 -17.31 -0.62 -10.12
CA ARG A 253 -16.54 -1.23 -9.04
C ARG A 253 -15.34 -0.33 -8.77
N VAL A 254 -15.16 0.06 -7.51
CA VAL A 254 -13.96 0.78 -7.05
C VAL A 254 -13.07 -0.20 -6.31
N ILE A 255 -11.79 -0.25 -6.69
CA ILE A 255 -10.79 -1.10 -6.04
C ILE A 255 -9.71 -0.19 -5.50
N LEU A 256 -9.45 -0.33 -4.21
CA LEU A 256 -8.41 0.43 -3.52
C LEU A 256 -7.10 -0.34 -3.66
N LEU A 257 -6.25 0.09 -4.60
CA LEU A 257 -4.98 -0.58 -4.92
C LEU A 257 -3.91 -0.37 -3.86
N THR A 258 -4.04 0.71 -3.09
CA THR A 258 -3.23 1.03 -1.93
C THR A 258 -4.15 1.22 -0.72
N PRO A 259 -3.64 1.09 0.52
CA PRO A 259 -4.42 1.38 1.71
C PRO A 259 -5.05 2.78 1.63
N ALA A 260 -6.38 2.86 1.73
CA ALA A 260 -7.10 4.12 1.72
C ALA A 260 -7.50 4.51 3.15
N TYR A 261 -7.25 5.76 3.50
CA TYR A 261 -7.60 6.32 4.80
C TYR A 261 -8.74 7.30 4.63
N PHE A 262 -9.91 6.96 5.18
CA PHE A 262 -11.05 7.84 5.17
C PHE A 262 -11.33 8.41 6.56
N SER A 263 -11.78 9.65 6.62
CA SER A 263 -12.16 10.30 7.88
C SER A 263 -13.39 9.67 8.54
N GLY A 264 -14.24 8.99 7.77
CA GLY A 264 -15.41 8.23 8.26
C GLY A 264 -15.11 6.76 8.52
N GLY A 265 -13.84 6.38 8.71
CA GLY A 265 -13.43 4.98 8.89
C GLY A 265 -13.34 4.24 7.56
N VAL A 266 -14.33 3.41 7.24
CA VAL A 266 -14.40 2.67 5.97
C VAL A 266 -14.98 3.52 4.84
N PHE A 267 -15.61 4.66 5.17
CA PHE A 267 -16.24 5.56 4.21
C PHE A 267 -15.57 6.94 4.20
N PRO A 268 -15.55 7.63 3.04
CA PRO A 268 -15.26 9.07 2.96
C PRO A 268 -16.08 9.89 3.96
N ARG A 269 -15.65 11.13 4.20
CA ARG A 269 -16.43 12.08 4.99
C ARG A 269 -17.85 12.16 4.45
N GLU A 270 -18.83 12.08 5.36
CA GLU A 270 -20.26 12.16 5.00
C GLU A 270 -20.71 11.08 3.98
N ARG A 271 -19.90 10.04 3.76
CA ARG A 271 -20.10 8.97 2.75
C ARG A 271 -20.19 9.52 1.33
N ASP A 272 -19.61 10.69 1.07
CA ASP A 272 -19.58 11.28 -0.26
C ASP A 272 -18.47 10.67 -1.10
N TRP A 273 -18.86 9.94 -2.15
CA TRP A 273 -17.95 9.34 -3.12
C TRP A 273 -17.77 10.19 -4.37
N SER A 274 -18.49 11.31 -4.49
CA SER A 274 -18.51 12.14 -5.68
C SER A 274 -17.16 12.67 -6.16
N PRO A 275 -16.16 12.93 -5.30
CA PRO A 275 -14.84 13.33 -5.78
C PRO A 275 -14.13 12.28 -6.65
N TRP A 276 -14.47 11.00 -6.51
CA TRP A 276 -13.82 9.90 -7.22
C TRP A 276 -14.68 9.28 -8.32
N VAL A 277 -16.00 9.20 -8.12
CA VAL A 277 -16.91 8.49 -9.03
C VAL A 277 -18.05 9.35 -9.57
N GLY A 278 -18.09 10.64 -9.22
CA GLY A 278 -19.19 11.53 -9.54
C GLY A 278 -20.47 11.19 -8.78
N GLY A 279 -21.62 11.62 -9.30
CA GLY A 279 -22.92 11.35 -8.66
C GLY A 279 -23.24 9.85 -8.61
N GLY A 280 -23.31 9.27 -7.41
CA GLY A 280 -23.58 7.86 -7.22
C GLY A 280 -23.89 7.51 -5.77
N ARG A 281 -24.34 6.27 -5.55
CA ARG A 281 -24.57 5.70 -4.21
C ARG A 281 -23.81 4.40 -4.05
N LEU A 282 -23.20 4.20 -2.88
CA LEU A 282 -22.63 2.92 -2.52
C LEU A 282 -23.78 1.90 -2.31
N VAL A 283 -23.62 0.69 -2.84
CA VAL A 283 -24.62 -0.39 -2.69
C VAL A 283 -24.08 -1.58 -1.90
N SER A 284 -22.78 -1.87 -2.00
CA SER A 284 -22.12 -2.95 -1.28
C SER A 284 -20.63 -2.62 -1.15
N TYR A 285 -19.94 -3.25 -0.21
CA TYR A 285 -18.48 -3.17 -0.07
C TYR A 285 -17.93 -4.49 0.45
N VAL A 286 -16.69 -4.81 0.06
CA VAL A 286 -15.86 -5.85 0.68
C VAL A 286 -14.66 -5.14 1.30
N VAL A 287 -14.35 -5.46 2.55
CA VAL A 287 -13.17 -4.94 3.22
C VAL A 287 -12.45 -6.08 3.93
N GLY A 288 -11.13 -6.12 3.77
CA GLY A 288 -10.29 -7.08 4.45
C GLY A 288 -10.00 -6.66 5.89
N ARG A 289 -8.94 -7.22 6.47
CA ARG A 289 -8.49 -6.82 7.81
C ARG A 289 -8.05 -5.36 7.81
N PRO A 290 -8.58 -4.51 8.72
CA PRO A 290 -8.15 -3.12 8.83
C PRO A 290 -6.65 -3.04 9.11
N GLN A 291 -5.95 -2.14 8.42
CA GLN A 291 -4.56 -1.82 8.71
C GLN A 291 -4.50 -0.73 9.78
N ALA A 292 -3.70 -0.95 10.82
CA ALA A 292 -3.47 0.06 11.83
C ALA A 292 -2.63 1.20 11.22
N HIS A 293 -3.03 2.44 11.51
CA HIS A 293 -2.31 3.64 11.11
C HIS A 293 -2.12 4.52 12.32
N GLN A 294 -0.88 4.89 12.62
CA GLN A 294 -0.61 5.92 13.63
C GLN A 294 -0.92 7.27 12.99
N ARG A 295 -2.01 7.91 13.43
CA ARG A 295 -2.16 9.34 13.18
C ARG A 295 -0.95 10.03 13.80
N LEU A 296 -0.18 10.75 12.98
CA LEU A 296 0.76 11.74 13.49
C LEU A 296 -0.09 12.73 14.30
N GLY A 297 -0.01 12.64 15.62
CA GLY A 297 -0.79 13.49 16.50
C GLY A 297 -0.46 14.95 16.22
N CYS A 298 -1.48 15.75 15.91
CA CYS A 298 -1.43 17.16 16.28
C CYS A 298 -1.35 17.17 17.80
N CYS A 299 -0.17 17.42 18.35
CA CYS A 299 -0.08 17.99 19.67
C CYS A 299 -0.70 19.39 19.57
N THR A 300 -1.95 19.52 20.01
CA THR A 300 -2.50 20.81 20.44
C THR A 300 -1.74 21.30 21.65
#